data_AF-A0A5Q0BI35-F1
#
_entry.id   AF-A0A5Q0BI35-F1
#
_cell.length_a   1.000
_cell.length_b   1.000
_cell.length_c   1.000
_cell.angle_alpha   90.00
_cell.angle_beta   90.00
_cell.angle_gamma   90.00
#
_symmetry.space_group_name_H-M   'P 1'
#
loop_
_entity.id
_entity.type
_entity.pdbx_description
1 polymer ?
#
loop_
_entity_poly.entity_id
_entity_poly.type
_entity_poly.pdbx_seq_one_letter_code
_entity_poly.pdbx_strand_id
1 'polypeptide(L)'
;MDYDDEQTRDVYAHYGLAMYLAQTLEHGIVNALVILRLPERDKYTRQDIDEFMENRFQKTLGVLLKHLKSEVALPPNLESVVTEALNRRNYLAHHYFREKAESFVTRSGRVQMLQELQADQQLFESADEQLGKILTPFRVKHGITDSVYEAEYKRMCQQLGIAP
;
A
#
# COMPACT_ATOMS: atom_id res chain seq x y z
N MET A 1 -27.36 16.24 15.27
CA MET A 1 -26.70 14.95 15.04
C MET A 1 -26.28 14.42 16.40
N ASP A 2 -26.53 13.14 16.67
CA ASP A 2 -26.01 12.49 17.87
C ASP A 2 -24.49 12.35 17.73
N TYR A 3 -23.74 12.88 18.69
CA TYR A 3 -22.27 12.91 18.63
C TYR A 3 -21.67 11.50 18.65
N ASP A 4 -22.40 10.52 19.20
CA ASP A 4 -21.99 9.12 19.19
C ASP A 4 -22.15 8.45 17.81
N ASP A 5 -23.11 8.91 17.00
CA ASP A 5 -23.28 8.48 15.61
C ASP A 5 -22.15 9.02 14.72
N GLU A 6 -21.70 10.26 14.98
CA GLU A 6 -20.56 10.88 14.29
C GLU A 6 -19.25 10.13 14.55
N GLN A 7 -18.88 9.85 15.80
CA GLN A 7 -17.65 9.12 16.10
C GLN A 7 -17.65 7.68 15.55
N THR A 8 -18.83 7.05 15.52
CA THR A 8 -18.98 5.71 14.94
C THR A 8 -18.67 5.73 13.44
N ARG A 9 -19.22 6.72 12.72
CA ARG A 9 -18.92 6.95 11.30
C ARG A 9 -17.44 7.26 11.08
N ASP A 10 -16.82 8.07 11.93
CA ASP A 10 -15.41 8.42 11.81
C ASP A 10 -14.49 7.21 11.99
N VAL A 11 -14.81 6.30 12.92
CA VAL A 11 -14.04 5.04 13.07
C VAL A 11 -14.12 4.21 11.80
N TYR A 12 -15.30 4.07 11.19
CA TYR A 12 -15.43 3.37 9.90
C TYR A 12 -14.65 4.07 8.78
N ALA A 13 -14.70 5.41 8.71
CA ALA A 13 -13.98 6.18 7.70
C ALA A 13 -12.46 6.05 7.84
N HIS A 14 -11.93 6.19 9.06
CA HIS A 14 -10.50 6.01 9.33
C HIS A 14 -10.03 4.57 9.13
N TYR A 15 -10.88 3.58 9.43
CA TYR A 15 -10.58 2.18 9.11
C TYR A 15 -10.52 1.96 7.60
N GLY A 16 -11.49 2.50 6.86
CA GLY A 16 -11.51 2.46 5.40
C GLY A 16 -10.26 3.08 4.78
N LEU A 17 -9.85 4.26 5.26
CA LEU A 17 -8.63 4.93 4.82
C LEU A 17 -7.37 4.13 5.16
N ALA A 18 -7.27 3.57 6.37
CA ALA A 18 -6.13 2.73 6.76
C ALA A 18 -6.02 1.49 5.85
N MET A 19 -7.13 0.80 5.58
CA MET A 19 -7.15 -0.35 4.67
C MET A 19 -6.84 0.03 3.23
N TYR A 20 -7.33 1.17 2.73
CA TYR A 20 -6.98 1.70 1.43
C TYR A 20 -5.47 1.94 1.31
N LEU A 21 -4.86 2.60 2.30
CA LEU A 21 -3.41 2.86 2.30
C LEU A 21 -2.60 1.56 2.37
N ALA A 22 -3.06 0.59 3.16
CA ALA A 22 -2.44 -0.74 3.19
C ALA A 22 -2.47 -1.44 1.83
N GLN A 23 -3.58 -1.33 1.09
CA GLN A 23 -3.70 -1.87 -0.27
C GLN A 23 -2.85 -1.10 -1.29
N THR A 24 -2.71 0.22 -1.13
CA THR A 24 -1.78 1.03 -1.93
C THR A 24 -0.34 0.54 -1.73
N LEU A 25 0.08 0.30 -0.49
CA LEU A 25 1.39 -0.28 -0.20
C LEU A 25 1.57 -1.69 -0.83
N GLU A 26 0.54 -2.54 -0.77
CA GLU A 26 0.56 -3.84 -1.47
C GLU A 26 0.84 -3.67 -2.96
N HIS A 27 0.15 -2.73 -3.60
CA HIS A 27 0.35 -2.38 -4.99
C HIS A 27 1.75 -1.81 -5.25
N GLY A 28 2.26 -0.95 -4.36
CA GLY A 28 3.63 -0.43 -4.41
C GLY A 28 4.68 -1.54 -4.41
N ILE A 29 4.50 -2.60 -3.62
CA ILE A 29 5.41 -3.76 -3.61
C ILE A 29 5.32 -4.56 -4.90
N VAL A 30 4.12 -4.75 -5.48
CA VAL A 30 4.00 -5.41 -6.79
C VAL A 30 4.70 -4.59 -7.87
N ASN A 31 4.53 -3.27 -7.85
CA ASN A 31 5.23 -2.36 -8.75
C ASN A 31 6.75 -2.43 -8.57
N ALA A 32 7.23 -2.56 -7.34
CA ALA A 32 8.66 -2.79 -7.06
C ALA A 32 9.18 -4.03 -7.78
N LEU A 33 8.44 -5.15 -7.70
CA LEU A 33 8.81 -6.40 -8.37
C LEU A 33 8.80 -6.23 -9.90
N VAL A 34 7.85 -5.50 -10.47
CA VAL A 34 7.86 -5.20 -11.91
C VAL A 34 9.07 -4.34 -12.28
N ILE A 35 9.40 -3.32 -11.49
CA ILE A 35 10.56 -2.45 -11.69
C ILE A 35 11.85 -3.27 -11.71
N LEU A 36 12.01 -4.26 -10.81
CA LEU A 36 13.20 -5.12 -10.77
C LEU A 36 13.40 -5.96 -12.05
N ARG A 37 12.38 -6.09 -12.90
CA ARG A 37 12.43 -6.80 -14.20
C ARG A 37 12.81 -5.91 -15.38
N LEU A 38 12.90 -4.59 -15.19
CA LEU A 38 13.30 -3.65 -16.24
C LEU A 38 14.62 -3.97 -16.97
N PRO A 39 15.67 -4.51 -16.32
CA PRO A 39 16.89 -4.90 -17.03
C PRO A 39 16.66 -5.93 -18.14
N GLU A 40 15.57 -6.71 -18.04
CA GLU A 40 15.21 -7.75 -19.00
C GLU A 40 13.88 -7.45 -19.69
N ARG A 41 13.47 -6.17 -19.76
CA ARG A 41 12.14 -5.78 -20.27
C ARG A 41 11.82 -6.33 -21.66
N ASP A 42 12.81 -6.50 -22.52
CA ASP A 42 12.62 -6.99 -23.89
C ASP A 42 12.24 -8.48 -23.94
N LYS A 43 12.36 -9.21 -22.82
CA LYS A 43 11.92 -10.61 -22.67
C LYS A 43 10.44 -10.74 -22.31
N TYR A 44 9.76 -9.65 -21.94
CA TYR A 44 8.40 -9.67 -21.45
C TYR A 44 7.48 -8.90 -22.39
N THR A 45 6.38 -9.53 -22.77
CA THR A 45 5.24 -8.84 -23.38
C THR A 45 4.43 -8.10 -22.31
N ARG A 46 3.53 -7.22 -22.73
CA ARG A 46 2.56 -6.60 -21.81
C ARG A 46 1.73 -7.65 -21.08
N GLN A 47 1.29 -8.70 -21.79
CA GLN A 47 0.51 -9.79 -21.21
C GLN A 47 1.31 -10.52 -20.12
N ASP A 48 2.60 -10.78 -20.34
CA ASP A 48 3.45 -11.41 -19.33
C ASP A 48 3.52 -10.57 -18.03
N ILE A 49 3.56 -9.24 -18.16
CA ILE A 49 3.55 -8.32 -17.02
C ILE A 49 2.18 -8.29 -16.33
N ASP A 50 1.09 -8.25 -17.10
CA ASP A 50 -0.27 -8.25 -16.56
C ASP A 50 -0.54 -9.55 -15.77
N GLU A 51 -0.22 -10.71 -16.36
CA GLU A 51 -0.30 -12.01 -15.70
C GLU A 51 0.65 -12.09 -14.49
N PHE A 52 1.83 -11.48 -14.60
CA PHE A 52 2.74 -11.39 -13.48
C PHE A 52 2.08 -10.66 -12.30
N MET A 53 1.52 -9.47 -12.53
CA MET A 53 0.89 -8.65 -11.49
C MET A 53 -0.33 -9.33 -10.88
N GLU A 54 -1.24 -9.88 -11.71
CA GLU A 54 -2.46 -10.57 -11.26
C GLU A 54 -2.12 -11.72 -10.31
N ASN A 55 -1.13 -12.55 -10.67
CA ASN A 55 -0.66 -13.65 -9.83
C ASN A 55 -0.07 -13.19 -8.49
N ARG A 56 0.38 -11.94 -8.37
CA ARG A 56 0.91 -11.37 -7.12
C ARG A 56 -0.20 -10.74 -6.28
N PHE A 57 -1.21 -10.12 -6.88
CA PHE A 57 -2.37 -9.62 -6.14
C PHE A 57 -3.19 -10.73 -5.46
N GLN A 58 -3.10 -11.97 -5.94
CA GLN A 58 -3.67 -13.13 -5.25
C GLN A 58 -2.89 -13.56 -3.99
N LYS A 59 -1.70 -13.00 -3.76
CA LYS A 59 -0.83 -13.36 -2.63
C LYS A 59 -0.98 -12.37 -1.50
N THR A 60 -0.81 -12.84 -0.26
CA THR A 60 -0.79 -11.94 0.89
C THR A 60 0.44 -11.03 0.83
N LEU A 61 0.33 -9.83 1.41
CA LEU A 61 1.43 -8.87 1.55
C LEU A 61 2.72 -9.52 2.11
N GLY A 62 2.59 -10.50 3.00
CA GLY A 62 3.73 -11.21 3.58
C GLY A 62 4.48 -12.08 2.57
N VAL A 63 3.76 -12.71 1.64
CA VAL A 63 4.38 -13.48 0.56
C VAL A 63 5.04 -12.54 -0.45
N LEU A 64 4.43 -11.39 -0.75
CA LEU A 64 5.02 -10.37 -1.62
C LEU A 64 6.32 -9.81 -1.04
N LEU A 65 6.34 -9.49 0.25
CA LEU A 65 7.54 -9.02 0.94
C LEU A 65 8.65 -10.07 0.92
N LYS A 66 8.31 -11.35 1.14
CA LYS A 66 9.29 -12.44 1.06
C LYS A 66 9.93 -12.54 -0.33
N HIS A 67 9.13 -12.39 -1.40
CA HIS A 67 9.66 -12.38 -2.76
C HIS A 67 10.53 -11.15 -3.02
N LEU A 68 10.10 -9.95 -2.60
CA LEU A 68 10.89 -8.73 -2.76
C LEU A 68 12.27 -8.89 -2.10
N LYS A 69 12.30 -9.39 -0.86
CA LYS A 69 13.56 -9.67 -0.12
C LYS A 69 14.45 -10.72 -0.79
N SER A 70 13.89 -11.60 -1.63
CA SER A 70 14.67 -12.58 -2.39
C SER A 70 15.30 -12.01 -3.66
N GLU A 71 14.76 -10.90 -4.18
CA GLU A 71 15.24 -10.25 -5.41
C GLU A 71 16.14 -9.04 -5.12
N VAL A 72 15.98 -8.38 -3.97
CA VAL A 72 16.77 -7.19 -3.60
C VAL A 72 17.04 -7.12 -2.09
N ALA A 73 18.24 -6.65 -1.73
CA ALA A 73 18.56 -6.31 -0.35
C ALA A 73 17.87 -4.99 0.04
N LEU A 74 16.95 -5.05 0.99
CA LEU A 74 16.30 -3.85 1.52
C LEU A 74 17.18 -3.21 2.61
N PRO A 75 17.28 -1.88 2.66
CA PRO A 75 17.86 -1.18 3.80
C PRO A 75 17.16 -1.61 5.11
N PRO A 76 17.89 -1.82 6.22
CA PRO A 76 17.30 -2.35 7.46
C PRO A 76 16.13 -1.53 7.99
N ASN A 77 16.17 -0.20 7.82
CA ASN A 77 15.07 0.69 8.20
C ASN A 77 13.80 0.44 7.37
N LEU A 78 13.93 0.28 6.05
CA LEU A 78 12.79 -0.04 5.19
C LEU A 78 12.24 -1.42 5.54
N GLU A 79 13.12 -2.41 5.74
CA GLU A 79 12.69 -3.76 6.10
C GLU A 79 11.85 -3.78 7.38
N SER A 80 12.29 -3.05 8.41
CA SER A 80 11.54 -2.92 9.67
C SER A 80 10.17 -2.30 9.44
N VAL A 81 10.10 -1.17 8.74
CA VAL A 81 8.86 -0.42 8.51
C VAL A 81 7.85 -1.23 7.69
N VAL A 82 8.29 -1.89 6.61
CA VAL A 82 7.39 -2.71 5.77
C VAL A 82 6.93 -3.97 6.51
N THR A 83 7.77 -4.54 7.38
CA THR A 83 7.38 -5.68 8.22
C THR A 83 6.34 -5.26 9.26
N GLU A 84 6.50 -4.08 9.87
CA GLU A 84 5.51 -3.52 10.80
C GLU A 84 4.18 -3.24 10.10
N ALA A 85 4.21 -2.58 8.94
CA ALA A 85 3.04 -2.31 8.11
C ALA A 85 2.29 -3.61 7.78
N LEU A 86 3.00 -4.67 7.37
CA LEU A 86 2.41 -5.99 7.13
C LEU A 86 1.65 -6.53 8.34
N ASN A 87 2.27 -6.47 9.52
CA ASN A 87 1.65 -6.96 10.76
C ASN A 87 0.39 -6.16 11.09
N ARG A 88 0.43 -4.84 10.95
CA ARG A 88 -0.72 -3.96 11.17
C ARG A 88 -1.85 -4.21 10.18
N ARG A 89 -1.56 -4.38 8.89
CA ARG A 89 -2.55 -4.77 7.88
C ARG A 89 -3.24 -6.07 8.24
N ASN A 90 -2.48 -7.11 8.62
CA ASN A 90 -3.06 -8.40 9.01
C ASN A 90 -3.97 -8.27 10.23
N TYR A 91 -3.56 -7.46 11.21
CA TYR A 91 -4.38 -7.13 12.36
C TYR A 91 -5.70 -6.45 11.96
N LEU A 92 -5.62 -5.40 11.14
CA LEU A 92 -6.79 -4.69 10.61
C LEU A 92 -7.76 -5.63 9.89
N ALA A 93 -7.25 -6.45 8.98
CA ALA A 93 -8.06 -7.33 8.13
C ALA A 93 -8.72 -8.50 8.88
N HIS A 94 -8.11 -9.01 9.96
CA HIS A 94 -8.54 -10.27 10.58
C HIS A 94 -9.05 -10.14 12.01
N HIS A 95 -8.65 -9.09 12.74
CA HIS A 95 -8.79 -9.05 14.20
C HIS A 95 -9.40 -7.74 14.73
N TYR A 96 -9.15 -6.62 14.07
CA TYR A 96 -9.38 -5.27 14.64
C TYR A 96 -10.75 -5.07 15.29
N PHE A 97 -11.85 -5.15 14.53
CA PHE A 97 -13.18 -4.88 15.11
C PHE A 97 -13.62 -5.91 16.16
N ARG A 98 -13.19 -7.16 16.04
CA ARG A 98 -13.49 -8.20 17.05
C ARG A 98 -12.82 -7.85 18.38
N GLU A 99 -11.54 -7.48 18.33
CA GLU A 99 -10.77 -7.16 19.53
C GLU A 99 -11.12 -5.79 20.11
N LYS A 100 -11.55 -4.85 19.26
CA LYS A 100 -11.96 -3.49 19.67
C LYS A 100 -13.45 -3.37 20.00
N ALA A 101 -14.21 -4.46 20.07
CA ALA A 101 -15.66 -4.42 20.29
C ALA A 101 -16.05 -3.64 21.55
N GLU A 102 -15.34 -3.83 22.67
CA GLU A 102 -15.59 -3.10 23.92
C GLU A 102 -15.20 -1.62 23.81
N SER A 103 -14.08 -1.32 23.14
CA SER A 103 -13.67 0.07 22.88
C SER A 103 -14.71 0.79 22.01
N PHE A 104 -15.24 0.11 21.00
CA PHE A 104 -16.12 0.68 20.00
C PHE A 104 -17.45 1.18 20.58
N VAL A 105 -17.98 0.51 21.60
CA VAL A 105 -19.26 0.92 22.23
C VAL A 105 -19.13 2.11 23.17
N THR A 106 -17.91 2.50 23.55
CA THR A 106 -17.66 3.65 24.43
C THR A 106 -17.07 4.83 23.67
N ARG A 107 -17.42 6.05 24.08
CA ARG A 107 -16.87 7.27 23.48
C ARG A 107 -15.34 7.35 23.61
N SER A 108 -14.81 7.07 24.80
CA SER A 108 -13.37 7.08 25.05
C SER A 108 -12.64 5.99 24.25
N GLY A 109 -13.23 4.81 24.11
CA GLY A 109 -12.66 3.74 23.30
C GLY A 109 -12.66 4.07 21.80
N ARG A 110 -13.71 4.72 21.27
CA ARG A 110 -13.70 5.23 19.88
C ARG A 110 -12.60 6.26 19.65
N VAL A 111 -12.33 7.15 20.60
CA VAL A 111 -11.19 8.09 20.51
C VAL A 111 -9.86 7.35 20.41
N GLN A 112 -9.66 6.29 21.19
CA GLN A 112 -8.44 5.46 21.10
C GLN A 112 -8.34 4.74 19.76
N MET A 113 -9.46 4.19 19.27
CA MET A 113 -9.51 3.55 17.96
C MET A 113 -9.14 4.52 16.83
N LEU A 114 -9.64 5.75 16.86
CA LEU A 114 -9.30 6.79 15.88
C LEU A 114 -7.81 7.12 15.88
N GLN A 115 -7.21 7.27 17.07
CA GLN A 115 -5.76 7.52 17.21
C GLN A 115 -4.94 6.36 16.66
N GLU A 116 -5.33 5.12 16.95
CA GLU A 116 -4.66 3.92 16.43
C GLU A 116 -4.75 3.84 14.90
N LEU A 117 -5.92 4.10 14.32
CA LEU A 117 -6.12 4.08 12.87
C LEU A 117 -5.33 5.19 12.17
N GLN A 118 -5.23 6.38 12.77
CA GLN A 118 -4.39 7.46 12.24
C GLN A 118 -2.90 7.09 12.27
N ALA A 119 -2.44 6.39 13.32
CA ALA A 119 -1.07 5.87 13.36
C ALA A 119 -0.83 4.81 12.28
N ASP A 120 -1.81 3.92 12.05
CA ASP A 120 -1.74 2.94 10.96
C ASP A 120 -1.66 3.63 9.59
N GLN A 121 -2.47 4.67 9.35
CA GLN A 121 -2.43 5.46 8.12
C GLN A 121 -1.03 6.03 7.87
N GLN A 122 -0.45 6.69 8.87
CA GLN A 122 0.90 7.25 8.79
C GLN A 122 1.97 6.17 8.54
N LEU A 123 1.83 5.00 9.17
CA LEU A 123 2.73 3.87 8.96
C LEU A 123 2.69 3.39 7.51
N PHE A 124 1.49 3.21 6.94
CA PHE A 124 1.34 2.76 5.55
C PHE A 124 1.87 3.78 4.54
N GLU A 125 1.58 5.07 4.74
CA GLU A 125 2.11 6.15 3.89
C GLU A 125 3.64 6.21 3.96
N SER A 126 4.21 6.11 5.16
CA SER A 126 5.67 6.13 5.34
C SER A 126 6.33 4.92 4.69
N ALA A 127 5.74 3.74 4.81
CA ALA A 127 6.24 2.52 4.18
C ALA A 127 6.26 2.64 2.64
N ASP A 128 5.17 3.15 2.06
CA ASP A 128 5.04 3.33 0.61
C ASP A 128 6.01 4.39 0.08
N GLU A 129 6.12 5.53 0.77
CA GLU A 129 7.05 6.60 0.41
C GLU A 129 8.51 6.12 0.46
N GLN A 130 8.90 5.39 1.51
CA GLN A 130 10.26 4.85 1.64
C GLN A 130 10.56 3.81 0.55
N LEU A 131 9.60 2.95 0.23
CA LEU A 131 9.72 1.99 -0.86
C LEU A 131 9.91 2.71 -2.21
N GLY A 132 9.10 3.72 -2.50
CA GLY A 132 9.19 4.53 -3.72
C GLY A 132 10.52 5.27 -3.85
N LYS A 133 11.05 5.84 -2.76
CA LYS A 133 12.37 6.51 -2.73
C LYS A 133 13.50 5.55 -3.09
N ILE A 134 13.45 4.32 -2.58
CA ILE A 134 14.49 3.30 -2.86
C ILE A 134 14.45 2.82 -4.32
N LEU A 135 13.25 2.74 -4.92
CA LEU A 135 13.09 2.27 -6.29
C LEU A 135 13.35 3.35 -7.34
N THR A 136 13.21 4.63 -6.98
CA THR A 136 13.34 5.76 -7.91
C THR A 136 14.67 5.76 -8.69
N PRO A 137 15.85 5.64 -8.06
CA PRO A 137 17.11 5.58 -8.81
C PRO A 137 17.16 4.41 -9.79
N PHE A 138 16.58 3.27 -9.42
CA PHE A 138 16.60 2.06 -10.24
C PHE A 138 15.74 2.22 -11.50
N ARG A 139 14.50 2.71 -11.36
CA ARG A 139 13.61 2.91 -12.52
C ARG A 139 14.10 4.01 -13.45
N VAL A 140 14.68 5.10 -12.90
CA VAL A 140 15.25 6.21 -13.67
C VAL A 140 16.41 5.73 -14.51
N LYS A 141 17.30 4.89 -13.95
CA LYS A 141 18.39 4.24 -14.69
C LYS A 141 17.91 3.44 -15.91
N HIS A 142 16.68 2.92 -15.88
CA HIS A 142 16.07 2.15 -16.96
C HIS A 142 15.09 2.97 -17.82
N GLY A 143 15.13 4.30 -17.72
CA GLY A 143 14.38 5.22 -18.58
C GLY A 143 12.95 5.54 -18.12
N ILE A 144 12.57 5.13 -16.91
CA ILE A 144 11.26 5.45 -16.33
C ILE A 144 11.41 6.58 -15.32
N THR A 145 11.34 7.82 -15.81
CA THR A 145 11.39 9.05 -15.01
C THR A 145 10.01 9.45 -14.49
N ASP A 146 9.95 10.43 -13.58
CA ASP A 146 8.68 11.00 -13.10
C ASP A 146 7.87 11.61 -14.23
N SER A 147 8.53 12.25 -15.20
CA SER A 147 7.86 12.78 -16.39
C SER A 147 7.23 11.68 -17.25
N VAL A 148 7.81 10.47 -17.29
CA VAL A 148 7.23 9.32 -18.00
C VAL A 148 5.98 8.82 -17.27
N TYR A 149 6.02 8.70 -15.93
CA TYR A 149 4.84 8.35 -15.14
C TYR A 149 3.71 9.36 -15.30
N GLU A 150 4.03 10.64 -15.18
CA GLU A 150 3.08 11.74 -15.30
C GLU A 150 2.40 11.75 -16.67
N ALA A 151 3.18 11.52 -17.74
CA ALA A 151 2.65 11.45 -19.09
C ALA A 151 1.70 10.25 -19.28
N GLU A 152 2.06 9.07 -18.76
CA GLU A 152 1.21 7.87 -18.89
C GLU A 152 -0.03 7.94 -17.99
N TYR A 153 0.08 8.53 -16.80
CA TYR A 153 -1.07 8.82 -15.94
C TYR A 153 -2.06 9.75 -16.65
N LYS A 154 -1.59 10.85 -17.24
CA LYS A 154 -2.43 11.75 -18.03
C LYS A 154 -3.09 11.03 -19.21
N ARG A 155 -2.35 10.17 -19.90
CA ARG A 155 -2.89 9.36 -21.01
C ARG A 155 -4.01 8.43 -20.54
N MET A 156 -3.82 7.77 -19.39
CA MET A 156 -4.83 6.91 -18.77
C MET A 156 -6.07 7.70 -18.35
N CYS A 157 -5.91 8.84 -17.67
CA CYS A 157 -7.03 9.71 -17.27
C CYS A 157 -7.84 10.17 -18.49
N GLN A 158 -7.17 10.57 -19.57
CA GLN A 158 -7.83 10.94 -20.83
C GLN A 158 -8.62 9.78 -21.44
N GLN A 159 -8.08 8.56 -21.43
CA GLN A 159 -8.78 7.37 -21.93
C GLN A 159 -10.02 7.02 -21.10
N LEU A 160 -9.96 7.25 -19.80
CA LEU A 160 -11.06 7.01 -18.87
C LEU A 160 -12.07 8.16 -18.80
N GLY A 161 -11.81 9.29 -19.48
CA GLY A 161 -12.66 10.48 -19.45
C GLY A 161 -12.65 11.20 -18.10
N ILE A 162 -11.57 11.04 -17.31
CA ILE A 162 -11.41 11.67 -16.00
C ILE A 162 -10.43 12.84 -16.15
N ALA A 163 -10.72 13.97 -15.52
CA ALA A 163 -9.79 15.10 -15.49
C ALA A 163 -8.50 14.65 -14.76
N PRO A 164 -7.31 14.86 -15.36
CA PRO A 164 -6.05 14.44 -14.76
C PRO A 164 -5.70 15.22 -13.50
#